data_AF-A0A952C0T0-F1
#
_entry.id   AF-A0A952C0T0-F1
#
_cell.length_a   1.000
_cell.length_b   1.000
_cell.length_c   1.000
_cell.angle_alpha   90.00
_cell.angle_beta   90.00
_cell.angle_gamma   90.00
#
_symmetry.space_group_name_H-M   'P 1'
#
loop_
_entity.id
_entity.type
_entity.pdbx_description
1 polymer ?
#
loop_
_entity_poly.entity_id
_entity_poly.type
_entity_poly.pdbx_seq_one_letter_code
_entity_poly.pdbx_strand_id
1 'polypeptide(L)'
;MVIDFTPLRERKVKAGEFASRYSLADIRETAVAGITFMRELIADLDDADVTFDPIDPEANDPHARPGEEHIGWSIAHLIVHVTASTEEGAALASVLARGIPYPNDVRLRYETDWRSVTKKSTLEQRLNESLRMRLAFIDSMPDKPSNATVKRSDRFVELYGETDYKATFIFGLMHEFGHHEQMAEVKRQAIEGRKAVAAR
;
A
#
# COMPACT_ATOMS: atom_id res chain seq x y z
N MET A 1 -1.36 -5.70 -17.78
CA MET A 1 -2.27 -4.56 -17.66
C MET A 1 -2.26 -4.05 -16.21
N VAL A 2 -2.37 -2.73 -15.98
CA VAL A 2 -2.59 -2.18 -14.62
C VAL A 2 -4.04 -2.39 -14.19
N ILE A 3 -4.25 -2.93 -13.00
CA ILE A 3 -5.57 -3.25 -12.46
C ILE A 3 -6.37 -1.97 -12.15
N ASP A 4 -7.60 -1.88 -12.65
CA ASP A 4 -8.59 -0.90 -12.19
C ASP A 4 -9.33 -1.43 -10.96
N PHE A 5 -9.02 -0.86 -9.79
CA PHE A 5 -9.61 -1.28 -8.53
C PHE A 5 -11.04 -0.77 -8.28
N THR A 6 -11.58 0.10 -9.15
CA THR A 6 -12.89 0.75 -8.96
C THR A 6 -14.01 -0.23 -8.63
N PRO A 7 -14.21 -1.35 -9.35
CA PRO A 7 -15.28 -2.29 -9.05
C PRO A 7 -15.18 -2.92 -7.65
N LEU A 8 -13.96 -3.17 -7.18
CA LEU A 8 -13.71 -3.75 -5.86
C LEU A 8 -13.88 -2.70 -4.76
N ARG A 9 -13.36 -1.48 -4.96
CA ARG A 9 -13.51 -0.34 -4.02
C ARG A 9 -14.97 0.05 -3.81
N GLU A 10 -15.74 0.09 -4.90
CA GLU A 10 -17.18 0.36 -4.88
C GLU A 10 -18.02 -0.85 -4.45
N ARG A 11 -17.38 -1.99 -4.14
CA ARG A 11 -18.02 -3.22 -3.66
C ARG A 11 -19.06 -3.78 -4.63
N LYS A 12 -18.87 -3.52 -5.92
CA LYS A 12 -19.72 -4.04 -7.00
C LYS A 12 -19.46 -5.51 -7.29
N VAL A 13 -18.30 -6.03 -6.87
CA VAL A 13 -17.87 -7.42 -7.07
C VAL A 13 -17.15 -7.95 -5.82
N LYS A 14 -17.20 -9.27 -5.61
CA LYS A 14 -16.45 -9.92 -4.53
C LYS A 14 -14.99 -10.10 -4.91
N ALA A 15 -14.12 -10.17 -3.91
CA ALA A 15 -12.67 -10.13 -4.10
C ALA A 15 -12.13 -11.35 -4.86
N GLY A 16 -12.60 -12.56 -4.55
CA GLY A 16 -12.21 -13.76 -5.29
C GLY A 16 -12.64 -13.70 -6.76
N GLU A 17 -13.87 -13.23 -7.03
CA GLU A 17 -14.36 -13.05 -8.40
C GLU A 17 -13.53 -11.99 -9.15
N PHE A 18 -13.27 -10.85 -8.52
CA PHE A 18 -12.45 -9.79 -9.09
C PHE A 18 -11.03 -10.29 -9.40
N ALA A 19 -10.39 -10.95 -8.44
CA ALA A 19 -9.03 -11.48 -8.58
C ALA A 19 -8.92 -12.59 -9.63
N SER A 20 -9.99 -13.34 -9.89
CA SER A 20 -10.02 -14.37 -10.93
C SER A 20 -9.76 -13.83 -12.34
N ARG A 21 -10.07 -12.54 -12.57
CA ARG A 21 -9.93 -11.85 -13.87
C ARG A 21 -8.48 -11.51 -14.23
N TYR A 22 -7.58 -11.53 -13.25
CA TYR A 22 -6.19 -11.09 -13.40
C TYR A 22 -5.20 -12.24 -13.24
N SER A 23 -4.14 -12.20 -14.05
CA SER A 23 -3.00 -13.09 -13.94
C SER A 23 -2.00 -12.59 -12.89
N LEU A 24 -1.04 -13.44 -12.50
CA LEU A 24 0.10 -13.00 -11.70
C LEU A 24 0.97 -11.96 -12.43
N ALA A 25 0.96 -11.97 -13.77
CA ALA A 25 1.66 -10.97 -14.56
C ALA A 25 0.99 -9.59 -14.46
N ASP A 26 -0.35 -9.53 -14.43
CA ASP A 26 -1.08 -8.27 -14.23
C ASP A 26 -0.86 -7.71 -12.81
N ILE A 27 -0.83 -8.59 -11.80
CA ILE A 27 -0.49 -8.21 -10.42
C ILE A 27 0.95 -7.68 -10.35
N ARG A 28 1.90 -8.32 -11.04
CA ARG A 28 3.28 -7.86 -11.15
C ARG A 28 3.36 -6.47 -11.78
N GLU A 29 2.73 -6.28 -12.93
CA GLU A 29 2.72 -5.00 -13.64
C GLU A 29 2.12 -3.90 -12.78
N THR A 30 1.05 -4.20 -12.06
CA THR A 30 0.41 -3.26 -11.12
C THR A 30 1.33 -2.91 -9.95
N ALA A 31 2.05 -3.88 -9.37
CA ALA A 31 3.02 -3.64 -8.30
C ALA A 31 4.20 -2.78 -8.77
N VAL A 32 4.68 -2.99 -9.99
CA VAL A 32 5.72 -2.15 -10.62
C VAL A 32 5.19 -0.74 -10.87
N ALA A 33 3.96 -0.61 -11.37
CA ALA A 33 3.33 0.68 -11.65
C ALA A 33 3.15 1.52 -10.37
N GLY A 34 2.70 0.92 -9.26
CA GLY A 34 2.57 1.61 -7.97
C GLY A 34 3.90 2.17 -7.44
N ILE A 35 4.97 1.37 -7.50
CA ILE A 35 6.31 1.85 -7.12
C ILE A 35 6.81 2.94 -8.08
N THR A 36 6.56 2.79 -9.39
CA THR A 36 6.96 3.77 -10.39
C THR A 36 6.29 5.12 -10.13
N PHE A 37 4.97 5.10 -9.89
CA PHE A 37 4.22 6.28 -9.48
C PHE A 37 4.83 6.96 -8.24
N MET A 38 5.11 6.21 -7.18
CA MET A 38 5.68 6.78 -5.96
C MET A 38 7.10 7.35 -6.18
N ARG A 39 7.91 6.73 -7.05
CA ARG A 39 9.24 7.28 -7.42
C ARG A 39 9.13 8.58 -8.21
N GLU A 40 8.23 8.63 -9.20
CA GLU A 40 7.97 9.83 -9.99
C GLU A 40 7.41 10.95 -9.10
N LEU A 41 6.54 10.60 -8.16
CA LEU A 41 5.98 11.52 -7.18
C LEU A 41 7.08 12.20 -6.35
N ILE A 42 8.07 11.46 -5.85
CA ILE A 42 9.13 12.05 -5.00
C ILE A 42 10.31 12.66 -5.78
N ALA A 43 10.29 12.60 -7.11
CA ALA A 43 11.46 12.90 -7.94
C ALA A 43 11.98 14.34 -7.80
N ASP A 44 11.11 15.31 -7.57
CA ASP A 44 11.39 16.75 -7.41
C ASP A 44 11.29 17.21 -5.95
N LEU A 45 11.16 16.27 -5.01
CA LEU A 45 11.19 16.57 -3.58
C LEU A 45 12.63 16.67 -3.07
N ASP A 46 12.83 17.44 -2.00
CA ASP A 46 14.02 17.45 -1.17
C ASP A 46 13.73 16.90 0.24
N ASP A 47 14.74 16.86 1.11
CA ASP A 47 14.61 16.31 2.46
C ASP A 47 13.60 17.08 3.34
N ALA A 48 13.38 18.38 3.09
CA ALA A 48 12.40 19.17 3.85
C ALA A 48 10.95 18.86 3.42
N ASP A 49 10.73 18.61 2.13
CA ASP A 49 9.42 18.17 1.63
C ASP A 49 9.04 16.77 2.17
N VAL A 50 10.04 15.90 2.39
CA VAL A 50 9.84 14.54 2.90
C VAL A 50 9.18 14.55 4.28
N THR A 51 9.59 15.50 5.12
CA THR A 51 9.08 15.67 6.48
C THR A 51 8.04 16.78 6.61
N PHE A 52 7.55 17.31 5.50
CA PHE A 52 6.53 18.37 5.53
C PHE A 52 5.25 17.85 6.19
N ASP A 53 4.74 18.59 7.18
CA ASP A 53 3.49 18.30 7.87
C ASP A 53 2.31 18.89 7.09
N PRO A 54 1.51 18.08 6.39
CA PRO A 54 0.41 18.59 5.59
C PRO A 54 -0.78 18.99 6.46
N ILE A 55 -1.55 19.95 5.96
CA ILE A 55 -2.84 20.32 6.55
C ILE A 55 -3.88 19.36 5.98
N ASP A 56 -4.45 18.53 6.84
CA ASP A 56 -5.55 17.61 6.54
C ASP A 56 -6.67 17.80 7.59
N PRO A 57 -7.68 18.64 7.29
CA PRO A 57 -8.79 18.89 8.21
C PRO A 57 -9.66 17.66 8.50
N GLU A 58 -9.62 16.66 7.63
CA GLU A 58 -10.41 15.44 7.73
C GLU A 58 -9.60 14.27 8.32
N ALA A 59 -8.37 14.53 8.77
CA ALA A 59 -7.52 13.53 9.40
C ALA A 59 -8.24 12.88 10.59
N ASN A 60 -8.50 11.58 10.47
CA ASN A 60 -9.16 10.79 11.49
C ASN A 60 -8.74 9.32 11.35
N ASP A 61 -7.64 8.95 12.02
CA ASP A 61 -7.19 7.57 12.16
C ASP A 61 -7.42 7.07 13.60
N PRO A 62 -8.54 6.38 13.88
CA PRO A 62 -8.82 5.83 15.21
C PRO A 62 -7.88 4.67 15.60
N HIS A 63 -7.04 4.21 14.68
CA HIS A 63 -6.05 3.15 14.91
C HIS A 63 -4.62 3.69 15.07
N ALA A 64 -4.44 5.01 15.00
CA ALA A 64 -3.16 5.66 15.23
C ALA A 64 -2.70 5.52 16.69
N ARG A 65 -1.44 5.89 16.95
CA ARG A 65 -0.93 6.01 18.32
C ARG A 65 -1.71 7.12 19.06
N PRO A 66 -1.89 7.02 20.38
CA PRO A 66 -2.54 8.07 21.16
C PRO A 66 -1.91 9.45 20.91
N GLY A 67 -2.72 10.41 20.46
CA GLY A 67 -2.30 11.77 20.11
C GLY A 67 -1.93 11.98 18.64
N GLU A 68 -2.01 10.96 17.80
CA GLU A 68 -1.74 11.02 16.35
C GLU A 68 -3.01 10.84 15.50
N GLU A 69 -4.19 10.74 16.11
CA GLU A 69 -5.44 10.38 15.44
C GLU A 69 -5.88 11.44 14.41
N HIS A 70 -5.45 12.69 14.59
CA HIS A 70 -5.90 13.84 13.79
C HIS A 70 -4.74 14.60 13.12
N ILE A 71 -3.63 13.91 12.85
CA ILE A 71 -2.49 14.51 12.14
C ILE A 71 -2.57 14.20 10.64
N GLY A 72 -2.19 15.16 9.82
CA GLY A 72 -1.92 14.93 8.40
C GLY A 72 -0.70 14.01 8.24
N TRP A 73 -0.75 13.11 7.26
CA TRP A 73 0.35 12.18 7.01
C TRP A 73 1.34 12.75 6.00
N SER A 74 2.58 12.96 6.41
CA SER A 74 3.67 13.36 5.51
C SER A 74 3.88 12.34 4.40
N ILE A 75 4.62 12.72 3.35
CA ILE A 75 4.93 11.77 2.27
C ILE A 75 5.77 10.59 2.77
N ALA A 76 6.61 10.82 3.78
CA ALA A 76 7.33 9.75 4.47
C ALA A 76 6.37 8.74 5.11
N HIS A 77 5.38 9.23 5.86
CA HIS A 77 4.38 8.39 6.52
C HIS A 77 3.58 7.58 5.49
N LEU A 78 3.06 8.24 4.46
CA LEU A 78 2.29 7.57 3.41
C LEU A 78 3.07 6.44 2.73
N ILE A 79 4.33 6.69 2.33
CA ILE A 79 5.14 5.70 1.63
C ILE A 79 5.46 4.49 2.51
N VAL A 80 5.87 4.69 3.78
CA VAL A 80 6.18 3.55 4.66
C VAL A 80 4.94 2.74 4.99
N HIS A 81 3.79 3.38 5.16
CA HIS A 81 2.51 2.73 5.45
C HIS A 81 2.01 1.88 4.28
N VAL A 82 1.94 2.44 3.07
CA VAL A 82 1.43 1.69 1.92
C VAL A 82 2.38 0.57 1.51
N THR A 83 3.69 0.78 1.60
CA THR A 83 4.67 -0.26 1.27
C THR A 83 4.56 -1.43 2.23
N ALA A 84 4.45 -1.17 3.53
CA ALA A 84 4.23 -2.21 4.54
C ALA A 84 2.89 -2.95 4.35
N SER A 85 1.82 -2.24 3.98
CA SER A 85 0.51 -2.83 3.72
C SER A 85 0.51 -3.75 2.48
N THR A 86 1.13 -3.30 1.39
CA THR A 86 1.25 -4.12 0.17
C THR A 86 2.16 -5.33 0.39
N GLU A 87 3.26 -5.17 1.12
CA GLU A 87 4.18 -6.28 1.44
C GLU A 87 3.53 -7.33 2.35
N GLU A 88 2.72 -6.92 3.32
CA GLU A 88 1.90 -7.84 4.11
C GLU A 88 0.96 -8.66 3.22
N GLY A 89 0.27 -8.00 2.29
CA GLY A 89 -0.58 -8.68 1.31
C GLY A 89 0.20 -9.68 0.44
N ALA A 90 1.40 -9.30 -0.02
CA ALA A 90 2.27 -10.14 -0.84
C ALA A 90 2.80 -11.37 -0.07
N ALA A 91 3.24 -11.17 1.18
CA ALA A 91 3.73 -12.23 2.05
C ALA A 91 2.62 -13.24 2.37
N LEU A 92 1.45 -12.72 2.77
CA LEU A 92 0.28 -13.53 3.07
C LEU A 92 -0.19 -14.32 1.85
N ALA A 93 -0.23 -13.69 0.68
CA ALA A 93 -0.55 -14.37 -0.58
C ALA A 93 0.40 -15.55 -0.83
N SER A 94 1.71 -15.39 -0.58
CA SER A 94 2.70 -16.46 -0.76
C SER A 94 2.46 -17.66 0.18
N VAL A 95 1.99 -17.39 1.40
CA VAL A 95 1.59 -18.43 2.37
C VAL A 95 0.34 -19.17 1.89
N LEU A 96 -0.71 -18.43 1.51
CA LEU A 96 -1.97 -19.00 1.01
C LEU A 96 -1.78 -19.84 -0.26
N ALA A 97 -0.93 -19.39 -1.18
CA ALA A 97 -0.63 -20.10 -2.42
C ALA A 97 -0.02 -21.49 -2.18
N ARG A 98 0.59 -21.73 -1.03
CA ARG A 98 1.12 -23.05 -0.60
C ARG A 98 0.08 -23.90 0.12
N GLY A 99 -1.14 -23.41 0.28
CA GLY A 99 -2.24 -24.13 0.92
C GLY A 99 -2.23 -24.06 2.44
N ILE A 100 -1.54 -23.08 3.02
CA ILE A 100 -1.52 -22.86 4.47
C ILE A 100 -2.58 -21.82 4.80
N PRO A 101 -3.71 -22.20 5.45
CA PRO A 101 -4.69 -21.22 5.91
C PRO A 101 -4.03 -20.30 6.94
N TYR A 102 -4.35 -19.02 6.88
CA TYR A 102 -3.74 -18.02 7.76
C TYR A 102 -4.78 -17.43 8.71
N PRO A 103 -4.47 -17.31 10.02
CA PRO A 103 -5.38 -16.75 10.99
C PRO A 103 -5.44 -15.22 10.88
N ASN A 104 -6.52 -14.61 11.35
CA ASN A 104 -6.76 -13.16 11.16
C ASN A 104 -6.16 -12.28 12.27
N ASP A 105 -5.65 -12.88 13.34
CA ASP A 105 -5.10 -12.24 14.53
C ASP A 105 -3.56 -12.12 14.52
N VAL A 106 -2.89 -12.74 13.54
CA VAL A 106 -1.44 -12.65 13.37
C VAL A 106 -1.10 -11.63 12.30
N ARG A 107 -0.28 -10.64 12.64
CA ARG A 107 0.14 -9.57 11.71
C ARG A 107 1.50 -9.88 11.09
N LEU A 108 1.59 -9.78 9.77
CA LEU A 108 2.86 -9.91 9.03
C LEU A 108 3.48 -8.56 8.70
N ARG A 109 2.72 -7.48 8.87
CA ARG A 109 3.21 -6.12 8.65
C ARG A 109 4.39 -5.80 9.54
N TYR A 110 5.49 -5.41 8.90
CA TYR A 110 6.57 -4.67 9.54
C TYR A 110 6.62 -3.28 8.89
N GLU A 111 6.29 -2.26 9.67
CA GLU A 111 6.21 -0.89 9.21
C GLU A 111 7.37 -0.08 9.77
N THR A 112 8.16 0.53 8.89
CA THR A 112 9.24 1.45 9.27
C THR A 112 8.63 2.64 10.00
N ASP A 113 9.19 3.03 11.16
CA ASP A 113 8.71 4.23 11.86
C ASP A 113 8.93 5.46 10.97
N TRP A 114 7.84 6.08 10.54
CA TRP A 114 7.85 7.19 9.60
C TRP A 114 8.68 8.38 10.11
N ARG A 115 8.77 8.59 11.43
CA ARG A 115 9.59 9.66 12.02
C ARG A 115 11.08 9.47 11.82
N SER A 116 11.51 8.23 11.59
CA SER A 116 12.91 7.92 11.28
C SER A 116 13.29 8.25 9.83
N VAL A 117 12.30 8.50 8.96
CA VAL A 117 12.49 8.74 7.53
C VAL A 117 12.50 10.24 7.25
N THR A 118 13.69 10.84 7.35
CA THR A 118 13.89 12.29 7.18
C THR A 118 14.56 12.69 5.87
N LYS A 119 14.93 11.71 5.04
CA LYS A 119 15.67 11.94 3.80
C LYS A 119 14.98 11.30 2.62
N LYS A 120 15.03 11.98 1.48
CA LYS A 120 14.56 11.43 0.20
C LYS A 120 15.27 10.13 -0.17
N SER A 121 16.58 10.07 0.04
CA SER A 121 17.38 8.87 -0.23
C SER A 121 16.88 7.64 0.56
N THR A 122 16.35 7.83 1.77
CA THR A 122 15.72 6.75 2.55
C THR A 122 14.42 6.28 1.89
N LEU A 123 13.61 7.18 1.35
CA LEU A 123 12.40 6.81 0.59
C LEU A 123 12.76 6.05 -0.69
N GLU A 124 13.76 6.51 -1.43
CA GLU A 124 14.23 5.83 -2.64
C GLU A 124 14.69 4.40 -2.33
N GLN A 125 15.48 4.22 -1.27
CA GLN A 125 15.87 2.89 -0.79
C GLN A 125 14.65 2.06 -0.40
N ARG A 126 13.70 2.62 0.35
CA ARG A 126 12.51 1.91 0.83
C ARG A 126 11.64 1.43 -0.32
N LEU A 127 11.47 2.25 -1.37
CA LEU A 127 10.74 1.91 -2.59
C LEU A 127 11.47 0.82 -3.40
N ASN A 128 12.80 0.89 -3.48
CA ASN A 128 13.62 -0.16 -4.12
C ASN A 128 13.47 -1.51 -3.39
N GLU A 129 13.52 -1.47 -2.06
CA GLU A 129 13.31 -2.65 -1.23
C GLU A 129 11.90 -3.21 -1.37
N SER A 130 10.87 -2.35 -1.32
CA SER A 130 9.48 -2.77 -1.46
C SER A 130 9.24 -3.46 -2.81
N LEU A 131 9.74 -2.88 -3.90
CA LEU A 131 9.63 -3.49 -5.22
C LEU A 131 10.30 -4.87 -5.25
N ARG A 132 11.55 -4.97 -4.77
CA ARG A 132 12.28 -6.24 -4.70
C ARG A 132 11.47 -7.29 -3.94
N MET A 133 10.91 -6.94 -2.78
CA MET A 133 10.11 -7.85 -1.96
C MET A 133 8.82 -8.28 -2.64
N ARG A 134 8.05 -7.34 -3.19
CA ARG A 134 6.80 -7.62 -3.93
C ARG A 134 7.05 -8.60 -5.07
N LEU A 135 8.07 -8.35 -5.88
CA LEU A 135 8.44 -9.22 -7.00
C LEU A 135 8.89 -10.60 -6.50
N ALA A 136 9.73 -10.66 -5.47
CA ALA A 136 10.18 -11.93 -4.89
C ALA A 136 9.01 -12.78 -4.36
N PHE A 137 7.99 -12.16 -3.74
CA PHE A 137 6.80 -12.90 -3.32
C PHE A 137 5.99 -13.44 -4.50
N ILE A 138 5.84 -12.68 -5.59
CA ILE A 138 5.22 -13.17 -6.83
C ILE A 138 6.03 -14.33 -7.42
N ASP A 139 7.35 -14.19 -7.50
CA ASP A 139 8.25 -15.21 -8.04
C ASP A 139 8.31 -16.48 -7.17
N SER A 140 7.94 -16.37 -5.89
CA SER A 140 7.87 -17.51 -4.97
C SER A 140 6.59 -18.34 -5.11
N MET A 141 5.61 -17.91 -5.90
CA MET A 141 4.33 -18.62 -6.02
C MET A 141 4.52 -19.96 -6.76
N PRO A 142 3.88 -21.06 -6.32
CA PRO A 142 3.91 -22.31 -7.06
C PRO A 142 3.24 -22.18 -8.44
N ASP A 143 3.67 -22.95 -9.43
CA ASP A 143 2.99 -23.02 -10.74
C ASP A 143 1.53 -23.49 -10.63
N LYS A 144 1.23 -24.26 -9.57
CA LYS A 144 -0.11 -24.70 -9.19
C LYS A 144 -0.43 -24.25 -7.77
N PRO A 145 -0.88 -22.99 -7.59
CA PRO A 145 -1.26 -22.48 -6.27
C PRO A 145 -2.47 -23.22 -5.70
N SER A 146 -2.51 -23.33 -4.38
CA SER A 146 -3.70 -23.76 -3.64
C SER A 146 -4.81 -22.70 -3.66
N ASN A 147 -6.02 -23.13 -3.31
CA ASN A 147 -7.20 -22.29 -3.11
C ASN A 147 -7.43 -21.92 -1.63
N ALA A 148 -6.41 -22.05 -0.77
CA ALA A 148 -6.55 -21.66 0.63
C ALA A 148 -6.89 -20.17 0.77
N THR A 149 -7.72 -19.88 1.76
CA THR A 149 -8.18 -18.53 2.07
C THR A 149 -7.66 -18.07 3.42
N VAL A 150 -7.56 -16.75 3.60
CA VAL A 150 -7.26 -16.14 4.90
C VAL A 150 -8.55 -15.89 5.65
N LYS A 151 -8.55 -16.17 6.96
CA LYS A 151 -9.67 -15.79 7.83
C LYS A 151 -9.77 -14.27 7.88
N ARG A 152 -10.98 -13.74 7.86
CA ARG A 152 -11.27 -12.30 7.96
C ARG A 152 -12.44 -12.10 8.92
N SER A 153 -12.68 -10.86 9.34
CA SER A 153 -13.87 -10.56 10.16
C SER A 153 -15.16 -10.81 9.37
N ASP A 154 -16.26 -11.11 10.06
CA ASP A 154 -17.56 -11.34 9.41
C ASP A 154 -17.97 -10.15 8.53
N ARG A 155 -17.73 -8.93 9.01
CA ARG A 155 -17.99 -7.70 8.24
C ARG A 155 -17.16 -7.63 6.96
N PHE A 156 -15.89 -8.05 7.01
CA PHE A 156 -15.07 -8.09 5.81
C PHE A 156 -15.60 -9.12 4.82
N VAL A 157 -15.95 -10.33 5.28
CA VAL A 157 -16.49 -11.39 4.42
C VAL A 157 -17.84 -10.98 3.82
N GLU A 158 -18.70 -10.30 4.57
CA GLU A 158 -19.96 -9.75 4.06
C GLU A 158 -19.71 -8.76 2.91
N LEU A 159 -18.75 -7.84 3.09
CA LEU A 159 -18.48 -6.80 2.08
C LEU A 159 -17.74 -7.36 0.87
N TYR A 160 -16.71 -8.17 1.08
CA TYR A 160 -15.73 -8.53 0.06
C TYR A 160 -15.63 -10.03 -0.25
N GLY A 161 -16.24 -10.88 0.56
CA GLY A 161 -16.13 -12.34 0.45
C GLY A 161 -14.81 -12.88 1.02
N GLU A 162 -14.63 -14.19 0.90
CA GLU A 162 -13.35 -14.82 1.21
C GLU A 162 -12.28 -14.41 0.18
N THR A 163 -11.03 -14.30 0.65
CA THR A 163 -9.90 -13.91 -0.18
C THR A 163 -8.89 -15.04 -0.27
N ASP A 164 -8.65 -15.50 -1.49
CA ASP A 164 -7.54 -16.39 -1.83
C ASP A 164 -6.21 -15.62 -1.90
N TYR A 165 -5.15 -16.28 -2.38
CA TYR A 165 -3.84 -15.66 -2.52
C TYR A 165 -3.84 -14.42 -3.45
N LYS A 166 -4.52 -14.47 -4.61
CA LYS A 166 -4.55 -13.34 -5.55
C LYS A 166 -5.33 -12.18 -4.96
N ALA A 167 -6.52 -12.45 -4.44
CA ALA A 167 -7.38 -11.45 -3.83
C ALA A 167 -6.67 -10.76 -2.67
N THR A 168 -5.92 -11.52 -1.86
CA THR A 168 -5.15 -10.97 -0.73
C THR A 168 -4.06 -9.99 -1.18
N PHE A 169 -3.30 -10.30 -2.23
CA PHE A 169 -2.30 -9.36 -2.75
C PHE A 169 -2.99 -8.13 -3.36
N ILE A 170 -4.03 -8.36 -4.19
CA ILE A 170 -4.82 -7.29 -4.80
C ILE A 170 -5.36 -6.31 -3.76
N PHE A 171 -5.77 -6.78 -2.58
CA PHE A 171 -6.20 -5.91 -1.49
C PHE A 171 -5.10 -4.97 -0.98
N GLY A 172 -3.87 -5.48 -0.84
CA GLY A 172 -2.72 -4.64 -0.48
C GLY A 172 -2.48 -3.54 -1.52
N LEU A 173 -2.49 -3.91 -2.80
CA LEU A 173 -2.33 -2.96 -3.90
C LEU A 173 -3.48 -1.94 -3.99
N MET A 174 -4.72 -2.39 -3.77
CA MET A 174 -5.90 -1.51 -3.73
C MET A 174 -5.80 -0.49 -2.59
N HIS A 175 -5.34 -0.94 -1.42
CA HIS A 175 -5.14 -0.06 -0.27
C HIS A 175 -4.07 1.01 -0.57
N GLU A 176 -2.94 0.61 -1.16
CA GLU A 176 -1.92 1.56 -1.66
C GLU A 176 -2.50 2.56 -2.67
N PHE A 177 -3.23 2.07 -3.67
CA PHE A 177 -3.87 2.93 -4.68
C PHE A 177 -4.85 3.94 -4.05
N GLY A 178 -5.53 3.55 -2.96
CA GLY A 178 -6.42 4.41 -2.20
C GLY A 178 -5.73 5.66 -1.61
N HIS A 179 -4.41 5.64 -1.47
CA HIS A 179 -3.62 6.77 -0.94
C HIS A 179 -2.93 7.61 -2.02
N HIS A 180 -3.01 7.26 -3.31
CA HIS A 180 -2.29 8.00 -4.36
C HIS A 180 -2.73 9.46 -4.48
N GLU A 181 -4.03 9.74 -4.35
CA GLU A 181 -4.56 11.12 -4.37
C GLU A 181 -4.06 11.92 -3.16
N GLN A 182 -4.06 11.30 -1.97
CA GLN A 182 -3.53 11.91 -0.75
C GLN A 182 -2.03 12.24 -0.91
N MET A 183 -1.25 11.32 -1.47
CA MET A 183 0.17 11.54 -1.75
C MET A 183 0.42 12.71 -2.71
N ALA A 184 -0.39 12.81 -3.77
CA ALA A 184 -0.31 13.93 -4.71
C ALA A 184 -0.63 15.27 -4.05
N GLU A 185 -1.63 15.29 -3.17
CA GLU A 185 -2.00 16.49 -2.42
C GLU A 185 -0.92 16.90 -1.41
N VAL A 186 -0.34 15.96 -0.67
CA VAL A 186 0.77 16.24 0.25
C VAL A 186 1.99 16.79 -0.50
N LYS A 187 2.32 16.22 -1.67
CA LYS A 187 3.36 16.76 -2.55
C LYS A 187 3.07 18.21 -2.95
N ARG A 188 1.84 18.52 -3.36
CA ARG A 188 1.43 19.87 -3.75
C ARG A 188 1.67 20.86 -2.60
N GLN A 189 1.19 20.53 -1.40
CA GLN A 189 1.36 21.39 -0.22
C GLN A 189 2.83 21.58 0.15
N ALA A 190 3.65 20.53 0.11
CA ALA A 190 5.08 20.63 0.41
C ALA A 190 5.81 21.59 -0.55
N ILE A 191 5.56 21.45 -1.86
CA ILE A 191 6.14 22.33 -2.88
C ILE A 191 5.69 23.80 -2.69
N GLU A 192 4.42 24.03 -2.36
CA GLU A 192 3.90 25.36 -2.08
C GLU A 192 4.52 25.97 -0.82
N GLY A 193 4.63 25.19 0.25
CA GLY A 193 5.29 25.59 1.49
C GLY A 193 6.75 26.01 1.26
N ARG A 194 7.51 25.20 0.50
CA ARG A 194 8.89 25.49 0.14
C ARG A 194 9.02 26.78 -0.70
N LYS A 195 8.15 26.98 -1.69
CA LYS A 195 8.12 28.21 -2.51
C LYS A 195 7.81 29.44 -1.66
N ALA A 196 6.88 29.33 -0.71
CA ALA A 196 6.52 30.42 0.19
C ALA A 196 7.67 30.82 1.12
N VAL A 197 8.49 29.85 1.56
CA VAL A 197 9.71 30.12 2.33
C VAL A 197 10.78 30.78 1.46
N ALA A 198 10.98 30.31 0.23
CA ALA A 198 11.99 30.86 -0.68
C ALA A 198 11.69 32.28 -1.19
N ALA A 199 10.42 32.72 -1.14
CA ALA A 199 10.00 34.06 -1.56
C ALA A 199 10.10 35.13 -0.46
N ARG A 200 10.48 34.75 0.77
CA ARG A 200 10.70 35.64 1.91
C ARG A 200 12.17 36.03 2.02
#